data_AF-A0A8X7ULL2-F1
#
_entry.id   AF-A0A8X7ULL2-F1
#
_cell.length_a   1.000
_cell.length_b   1.000
_cell.length_c   1.000
_cell.angle_alpha   90.00
_cell.angle_beta   90.00
_cell.angle_gamma   90.00
#
_symmetry.space_group_name_H-M   'P 1'
#
loop_
_entity.id
_entity.type
_entity.pdbx_description
1 polymer ?
#
loop_
_entity_poly.entity_id
_entity_poly.type
_entity_poly.pdbx_seq_one_letter_code
_entity_poly.pdbx_strand_id
1 'polypeptide(L)' 'MISCCGLYQHIILEVFQSCIYHLWRERNERRHRTDFRIVDQAYRIIDKSIRNMITSLRYRAGHKLAGILQRWFEVTA' A
#
# COMPACT_ATOMS: atom_id res chain seq x y z
N MET A 1 -12.83 23.27 -6.15
CA MET A 1 -11.78 23.06 -5.13
C MET A 1 -12.17 21.91 -4.18
N ILE A 2 -12.64 20.76 -4.71
CA ILE A 2 -13.20 19.64 -3.91
C ILE A 2 -12.45 18.30 -4.13
N SER A 3 -11.63 18.15 -5.17
CA SER A 3 -11.00 16.85 -5.50
C SER A 3 -9.80 16.44 -4.64
N CYS A 4 -9.38 17.23 -3.63
CA CYS A 4 -8.12 16.98 -2.92
C CYS A 4 -8.26 16.01 -1.73
N CYS A 5 -9.33 16.11 -0.94
CA CYS A 5 -9.49 15.30 0.28
C CYS A 5 -9.80 13.83 -0.05
N GLY A 6 -10.61 13.58 -1.08
CA GLY A 6 -11.03 12.24 -1.47
C GLY A 6 -9.89 11.31 -1.84
N LEU A 7 -8.90 11.77 -2.62
CA LEU A 7 -7.79 10.92 -3.07
C LEU A 7 -6.82 10.52 -1.94
N TYR A 8 -6.49 11.43 -1.02
CA TYR A 8 -5.69 11.08 0.16
C TYR A 8 -6.42 10.08 1.05
N GLN A 9 -7.73 10.28 1.23
CA GLN A 9 -8.57 9.38 2.00
C GLN A 9 -8.65 7.99 1.34
N HIS A 10 -8.73 7.92 0.00
CA HIS A 10 -8.67 6.66 -0.74
C HIS A 10 -7.32 5.93 -0.55
N ILE A 11 -6.19 6.63 -0.64
CA ILE A 11 -4.86 6.02 -0.45
C ILE A 11 -4.74 5.42 0.96
N ILE A 12 -5.19 6.14 1.99
CA ILE A 12 -5.14 5.65 3.38
C ILE A 12 -6.01 4.39 3.55
N LEU A 13 -7.21 4.40 2.97
CA LEU A 13 -8.12 3.26 3.03
C LEU A 13 -7.54 2.04 2.31
N GLU A 14 -6.95 2.21 1.13
CA GLU A 14 -6.33 1.13 0.36
C GLU A 14 -5.10 0.53 1.08
N VAL A 15 -4.28 1.39 1.69
CA VAL A 15 -3.14 0.96 2.54
C VAL A 15 -3.65 0.14 3.72
N PHE A 16 -4.70 0.63 4.40
CA PHE A 16 -5.29 -0.05 5.54
C PHE A 16 -5.91 -1.40 5.17
N GLN A 17 -6.68 -1.44 4.07
CA GLN A 17 -7.27 -2.67 3.54
C GLN A 17 -6.19 -3.67 3.13
N SER A 18 -5.12 -3.22 2.47
CA SER A 18 -3.97 -4.06 2.10
C SER A 18 -3.31 -4.67 3.33
N CYS A 19 -3.06 -3.87 4.38
CA CYS A 19 -2.48 -4.35 5.63
C CYS A 19 -3.36 -5.42 6.29
N ILE A 20 -4.67 -5.19 6.38
CA ILE A 20 -5.63 -6.16 6.95
C ILE A 20 -5.66 -7.44 6.14
N TYR A 21 -5.74 -7.33 4.80
CA TYR A 21 -5.79 -8.48 3.91
C TYR A 21 -4.54 -9.35 4.05
N HIS A 22 -3.35 -8.73 4.03
CA HIS A 22 -2.10 -9.46 4.15
C HIS A 22 -1.91 -10.10 5.53
N LEU A 23 -2.33 -9.42 6.60
CA LEU A 23 -2.32 -9.97 7.95
C LEU A 23 -3.29 -11.15 8.09
N TRP A 24 -4.51 -11.01 7.57
CA TRP A 24 -5.49 -12.09 7.56
C TRP A 24 -4.98 -13.28 6.76
N ARG A 25 -4.45 -13.04 5.56
CA ARG A 25 -3.91 -14.08 4.69
C ARG A 25 -2.78 -14.84 5.37
N GLU A 26 -1.86 -14.15 6.02
CA GLU A 26 -0.76 -14.76 6.78
C GLU A 26 -1.28 -15.65 7.91
N ARG A 27 -2.28 -15.19 8.68
CA ARG A 27 -2.90 -16.00 9.73
C ARG A 27 -3.62 -17.22 9.17
N ASN A 28 -4.23 -17.10 8.00
CA ASN A 28 -4.92 -18.22 7.34
C ASN A 28 -3.93 -19.22 6.74
N GLU A 29 -2.83 -18.77 6.12
CA GLU A 29 -1.76 -19.63 5.63
C GLU A 29 -1.16 -20.46 6.78
N ARG A 30 -0.93 -19.84 7.95
CA ARG A 30 -0.52 -20.56 9.18
C ARG A 30 -1.53 -21.62 9.62
N ARG A 31 -2.83 -21.32 9.54
CA ARG A 31 -3.90 -22.26 9.91
C ARG A 31 -3.97 -23.46 8.94
N HIS A 32 -3.66 -23.25 7.67
CA HIS A 32 -3.71 -24.27 6.62
C HIS A 32 -2.38 -25.03 6.41
N ARG A 33 -1.42 -24.93 7.35
CA ARG A 33 -0.13 -25.64 7.36
C ARG A 33 0.77 -25.39 6.14
N THR A 34 0.60 -24.26 5.47
CA THR A 34 1.55 -23.81 4.44
C THR A 34 2.78 -23.21 5.12
N ASP A 35 3.96 -23.39 4.51
CA ASP A 35 5.23 -22.88 5.02
C ASP A 35 5.16 -21.42 5.48
N PHE A 36 5.86 -21.13 6.58
CA PHE A 36 5.88 -19.82 7.21
C PHE A 36 6.42 -18.76 6.24
N ARG A 37 5.66 -17.68 6.01
CA ARG A 37 6.24 -16.47 5.44
C ARG A 37 6.88 -15.66 6.55
N ILE A 38 8.14 -15.30 6.34
CA ILE A 38 8.84 -14.39 7.25
C ILE A 38 8.11 -13.04 7.18
N VAL A 39 7.95 -12.37 8.32
CA VAL A 39 7.28 -11.05 8.42
C VAL A 39 7.84 -10.05 7.40
N ASP A 40 9.15 -10.13 7.11
CA ASP A 40 9.84 -9.37 6.07
C ASP A 40 9.24 -9.56 4.67
N GLN A 41 8.82 -10.78 4.33
CA GLN A 41 8.20 -11.10 3.05
C GLN A 41 6.79 -10.51 2.94
N ALA A 42 6.02 -10.54 4.03
CA ALA A 42 4.71 -9.87 4.08
C ALA A 42 4.84 -8.34 3.95
N TYR A 43 5.83 -7.76 4.63
CA TYR A 43 6.15 -6.34 4.52
C TYR A 43 6.49 -5.94 3.08
N ARG A 44 7.37 -6.70 2.40
CA ARG A 44 7.72 -6.45 0.98
C ARG A 44 6.52 -6.53 0.04
N ILE A 45 5.60 -7.45 0.29
CA ILE A 45 4.38 -7.58 -0.52
C ILE A 45 3.47 -6.35 -0.32
N ILE A 46 3.29 -5.91 0.93
CA ILE A 46 2.49 -4.72 1.24
C ILE A 46 3.12 -3.48 0.62
N ASP A 47 4.43 -3.26 0.82
CA ASP A 47 5.15 -2.13 0.24
C ASP A 47 5.05 -2.10 -1.30
N LYS A 48 5.21 -3.25 -1.95
CA LYS A 48 5.04 -3.37 -3.40
C LYS A 48 3.60 -3.06 -3.85
N SER A 49 2.59 -3.52 -3.12
CA SER A 49 1.18 -3.23 -3.41
C SER A 49 0.90 -1.73 -3.38
N ILE A 50 1.40 -1.04 -2.35
CA ILE A 50 1.21 0.40 -2.15
C ILE A 50 1.94 1.19 -3.23
N ARG A 51 3.18 0.82 -3.59
CA ARG A 51 3.91 1.44 -4.70
C ARG A 51 3.18 1.27 -6.03
N ASN A 52 2.70 0.07 -6.34
CA ASN A 52 1.95 -0.20 -7.57
C ASN A 52 0.66 0.63 -7.66
N MET A 53 -0.06 0.77 -6.55
CA MET A 53 -1.23 1.63 -6.46
C MET A 53 -0.86 3.11 -6.70
N ILE A 54 0.19 3.62 -6.05
CA ILE A 54 0.61 5.03 -6.24
C ILE A 54 1.00 5.26 -7.70
N THR A 55 1.71 4.32 -8.33
CA THR A 55 2.08 4.40 -9.76
C THR A 55 0.86 4.32 -10.68
N SER A 56 -0.20 3.59 -10.30
CA SER A 56 -1.42 3.46 -11.11
C SER A 56 -2.30 4.73 -11.12
N LEU A 57 -2.06 5.67 -10.19
CA LEU A 57 -2.84 6.92 -10.07
C LEU A 57 -2.67 7.89 -11.25
N ARG A 58 -1.85 7.57 -12.28
CA ARG A 58 -1.69 8.31 -13.56
C ARG A 58 -1.82 9.83 -13.40
N TYR A 59 -0.97 10.40 -12.53
CA TYR A 59 -0.98 11.84 -12.26
C TYR A 59 -0.82 12.65 -13.56
N ARG A 60 -1.75 13.58 -13.82
CA ARG A 60 -1.56 14.62 -14.86
C ARG A 60 -0.48 15.61 -14.41
N ALA A 61 0.23 16.25 -15.34
CA ALA A 61 1.19 17.29 -15.01
C ALA A 61 0.54 18.38 -14.12
N GLY A 62 1.20 18.76 -13.02
CA GLY A 62 0.64 19.69 -12.01
C GLY A 62 -0.28 19.05 -10.96
N HIS A 63 -0.34 17.71 -10.88
CA HIS A 63 -1.15 17.04 -9.85
C HIS A 63 -0.61 17.31 -8.44
N LYS A 64 -1.50 17.66 -7.50
CA LYS A 64 -1.18 17.91 -6.08
C LYS A 64 -0.64 16.70 -5.30
N LEU A 65 -0.57 15.53 -5.95
CA LEU A 65 -0.04 14.27 -5.41
C LEU A 65 1.31 13.90 -6.05
N ALA A 66 1.85 14.78 -6.91
CA ALA A 66 3.21 14.65 -7.40
C ALA A 66 4.16 14.62 -6.19
N GLY A 67 4.94 13.54 -6.07
CA GLY A 67 5.85 13.33 -4.95
C GLY A 67 5.35 12.41 -3.84
N ILE A 68 4.11 11.89 -3.88
CA ILE A 68 3.66 10.89 -2.86
C ILE A 68 4.53 9.64 -2.87
N LEU A 69 4.91 9.15 -4.05
CA LEU A 69 5.79 8.00 -4.14
C LEU A 69 7.17 8.30 -3.53
N GLN A 70 7.68 9.51 -3.75
CA GLN A 70 8.95 9.97 -3.18
C GLN A 70 8.87 10.04 -1.64
N ARG A 71 7.77 10.61 -1.12
CA ARG A 71 7.50 10.63 0.32
C ARG A 71 7.32 9.22 0.91
N TRP A 72 6.73 8.29 0.16
CA TRP A 72 6.63 6.89 0.55
C TRP A 72 8.01 6.25 0.71
N PHE A 73 8.91 6.49 -0.24
CA PHE A 73 10.30 6.03 -0.14
C PHE A 73 11.04 6.64 1.05
N GLU A 74 10.85 7.92 1.38
CA GLU A 74 11.47 8.55 2.55
C GLU A 74 11.07 7.90 3.88
N VAL A 75 9.86 7.35 3.98
CA VAL A 75 9.32 6.76 5.21
C VAL A 75 9.56 5.25 5.28
N THR A 76 9.79 4.58 4.14
CA THR A 76 9.97 3.12 4.04
C THR A 76 11.38 2.66 3.68
N ALA A 77 12.32 3.60 3.46
CA ALA A 77 13.75 3.32 3.33
C ALA A 77 14.39 3.02 4.70
#